data_AF-A0A7C3X5A3-F1
#
_entry.id   AF-A0A7C3X5A3-F1
#
_cell.length_a   1.000
_cell.length_b   1.000
_cell.length_c   1.000
_cell.angle_alpha   90.00
_cell.angle_beta   90.00
_cell.angle_gamma   90.00
#
_symmetry.space_group_name_H-M   'P 1'
#
loop_
_entity.id
_entity.type
_entity.pdbx_description
1 polymer ?
#
loop_
_entity_poly.entity_id
_entity_poly.type
_entity_poly.pdbx_seq_one_letter_code
_entity_poly.pdbx_strand_id
1 'polypeptide(L)'
;MKKIATVLFILLLIFTIHIQMHAQESMSLGKYSSMKIEKVGKLKGTLNQGMSIREMSGGVSIVLLSQEPNTPNMPIKADKMTFEWEEGRNSPVLIRMEGKVYLEHPEGKLTAEKAVWDFKKEIVEFTGNPMLDSPKAQGLKGSKIVMDFKNNTIDIENLQADMIPLQVEGGGSEGGVETGLPLLTESDVSDWNGFIAELKKQGQDNEMTPGKYLLSKFDGDARSQFLSAPNDLILKRKQDLIKQINRLLRKPDFYNKEAWAKITLPETAKELLQKGTLTAEEQVRLNRLLLQCAFPDVIKPL
;
A
#
# COMPACT_ATOMS: atom_id res chain seq x y z
N MET A 1 -66.15 11.52 -32.78
CA MET A 1 -65.66 10.21 -32.30
C MET A 1 -64.21 10.33 -31.81
N LYS A 2 -64.04 10.42 -30.48
CA LYS A 2 -62.95 9.88 -29.61
C LYS A 2 -61.52 9.82 -30.21
N LYS A 3 -60.57 10.72 -29.88
CA LYS A 3 -59.67 10.82 -28.67
C LYS A 3 -58.88 9.54 -28.34
N ILE A 4 -57.54 9.66 -28.28
CA ILE A 4 -56.51 9.06 -27.37
C ILE A 4 -55.15 9.59 -27.92
N ALA A 5 -54.41 10.58 -27.36
CA ALA A 5 -53.80 10.80 -26.03
C ALA A 5 -52.73 9.74 -25.67
N THR A 6 -51.43 10.02 -25.85
CA THR A 6 -50.47 10.50 -24.82
C THR A 6 -50.47 9.69 -23.52
N VAL A 7 -49.46 8.82 -23.29
CA VAL A 7 -48.89 8.36 -21.99
C VAL A 7 -47.58 7.61 -22.37
N LEU A 8 -46.36 8.12 -22.21
CA LEU A 8 -45.56 8.39 -21.00
C LEU A 8 -45.51 7.22 -20.01
N PHE A 9 -44.58 6.26 -20.20
CA PHE A 9 -44.20 5.36 -19.11
C PHE A 9 -42.68 5.29 -18.94
N ILE A 10 -42.31 5.66 -17.71
CA ILE A 10 -40.98 5.86 -17.15
C ILE A 10 -40.23 4.53 -17.11
N LEU A 11 -39.08 4.45 -17.79
CA LEU A 11 -38.12 3.38 -17.59
C LEU A 11 -37.15 3.84 -16.49
N LEU A 12 -37.51 3.53 -15.24
CA LEU A 12 -36.68 3.74 -14.07
C LEU A 12 -35.55 2.71 -14.11
N LEU A 13 -34.43 3.06 -14.75
CA LEU A 13 -33.23 2.24 -14.76
C LEU A 13 -32.50 2.48 -13.43
N ILE A 14 -32.78 1.61 -12.45
CA ILE A 14 -32.05 1.52 -11.19
C ILE A 14 -30.64 1.04 -11.53
N PHE A 15 -29.71 1.97 -11.73
CA PHE A 15 -28.29 1.67 -11.75
C PHE A 15 -27.85 1.47 -10.30
N THR A 16 -27.75 0.21 -9.86
CA THR A 16 -27.03 -0.17 -8.66
C THR A 16 -25.54 0.11 -8.88
N ILE A 17 -25.09 1.29 -8.46
CA ILE A 17 -23.67 1.65 -8.37
C ILE A 17 -23.02 0.63 -7.43
N HIS A 18 -22.33 -0.34 -7.99
CA HIS A 18 -21.40 -1.20 -7.25
C HIS A 18 -20.16 -0.37 -6.97
N ILE A 19 -20.16 0.32 -5.83
CA ILE A 19 -18.95 0.88 -5.25
C ILE A 19 -18.10 -0.32 -4.82
N GLN A 20 -17.18 -0.76 -5.68
CA GLN A 20 -16.07 -1.59 -5.23
C GLN A 20 -15.18 -0.71 -4.38
N MET A 21 -15.35 -0.78 -3.06
CA MET A 21 -14.37 -0.27 -2.11
C MET A 21 -13.07 -1.03 -2.35
N HIS A 22 -12.08 -0.38 -2.96
CA HIS A 22 -10.71 -0.85 -2.89
C HIS A 22 -10.23 -0.66 -1.44
N ALA A 23 -10.21 -1.76 -0.69
CA ALA A 23 -9.58 -1.82 0.62
C ALA A 23 -8.08 -1.54 0.43
N GLN A 24 -7.65 -0.37 0.88
CA GLN A 24 -6.23 -0.03 0.97
C GLN A 24 -5.59 -1.02 1.93
N GLU A 25 -4.53 -1.70 1.49
CA GLU A 25 -3.89 -2.70 2.31
C GLU A 25 -3.13 -2.04 3.48
N SER A 26 -3.82 -1.76 4.58
CA SER A 26 -3.19 -1.42 5.85
C SER A 26 -2.31 -2.59 6.31
N MET A 27 -1.22 -2.31 7.03
CA MET A 27 -0.53 -3.32 7.83
C MET A 27 -1.45 -3.72 8.98
N SER A 28 -2.55 -4.41 8.67
CA SER A 28 -3.46 -4.95 9.65
C SER A 28 -3.38 -6.45 9.54
N LEU A 29 -2.98 -7.07 10.65
CA LEU A 29 -3.06 -8.52 10.78
C LEU A 29 -4.53 -8.99 10.94
N GLY A 30 -5.50 -8.05 11.04
CA GLY A 30 -6.94 -8.31 11.05
C GLY A 30 -7.49 -8.85 9.73
N LYS A 31 -6.70 -8.81 8.65
CA LYS A 31 -7.06 -9.41 7.35
C LYS A 31 -6.96 -10.93 7.35
N TYR A 32 -6.17 -11.50 8.27
CA TYR A 32 -6.03 -12.94 8.39
C TYR A 32 -7.16 -13.50 9.25
N SER A 33 -8.11 -14.16 8.61
CA SER A 33 -9.31 -14.70 9.27
C SER A 33 -9.21 -16.19 9.57
N SER A 34 -8.20 -16.89 9.04
CA SER A 34 -8.04 -18.31 9.27
C SER A 34 -6.57 -18.73 9.39
N MET A 35 -6.36 -19.88 10.03
CA MET A 35 -5.05 -20.45 10.27
C MET A 35 -5.03 -21.87 9.70
N LYS A 36 -4.05 -22.13 8.83
CA LYS A 36 -3.70 -23.48 8.38
C LYS A 36 -2.56 -24.01 9.24
N ILE A 37 -2.75 -25.16 9.86
CA ILE A 37 -1.69 -25.86 10.57
C ILE A 37 -0.96 -26.77 9.58
N GLU A 38 0.32 -26.51 9.35
CA GLU A 38 1.15 -27.36 8.47
C GLU A 38 1.86 -28.46 9.26
N LYS A 39 2.33 -28.12 10.46
CA LYS A 39 3.02 -29.06 11.34
C LYS A 39 2.81 -28.68 12.80
N VAL A 40 2.48 -29.66 13.62
CA VAL A 40 2.44 -29.54 15.08
C VAL A 40 2.72 -30.90 15.70
N GLY A 41 3.53 -30.94 16.77
CA GLY A 41 3.80 -32.18 17.50
C GLY A 41 2.69 -32.53 18.49
N LYS A 42 2.24 -31.54 19.27
CA LYS A 42 1.15 -31.67 20.24
C LYS A 42 0.26 -30.45 20.20
N LEU A 43 -1.06 -30.66 20.20
CA LEU A 43 -2.07 -29.61 20.28
C LEU A 43 -2.94 -29.86 21.52
N LYS A 44 -3.17 -28.82 22.32
CA LYS A 44 -4.12 -28.80 23.43
C LYS A 44 -5.15 -27.72 23.19
N GLY A 45 -6.42 -28.04 23.39
CA GLY A 45 -7.53 -27.11 23.24
C GLY A 45 -8.80 -27.62 23.91
N THR A 46 -9.88 -26.87 23.79
CA THR A 46 -11.22 -27.33 24.21
C THR A 46 -12.16 -27.39 23.01
N LEU A 47 -13.17 -28.25 23.08
CA LEU A 47 -14.16 -28.48 22.02
C LEU A 47 -15.53 -27.86 22.34
N ASN A 48 -15.63 -27.09 23.42
CA ASN A 48 -16.90 -26.54 23.86
C ASN A 48 -17.25 -25.33 22.97
N GLN A 49 -18.33 -25.44 22.18
CA GLN A 49 -18.80 -24.41 21.23
C GLN A 49 -17.80 -24.07 20.09
N GLY A 50 -16.94 -25.01 19.73
CA GLY A 50 -15.90 -24.85 18.70
C GLY A 50 -14.54 -25.30 19.21
N MET A 51 -13.53 -25.31 18.32
CA MET A 51 -12.17 -25.68 18.70
C MET A 51 -11.39 -24.44 19.15
N SER A 52 -11.21 -24.25 20.46
CA SER A 52 -10.30 -23.23 21.01
C SER A 52 -8.96 -23.87 21.35
N ILE A 53 -7.98 -23.65 20.47
CA ILE A 53 -6.60 -24.11 20.65
C ILE A 53 -5.98 -23.28 21.76
N ARG A 54 -5.48 -23.90 22.84
CA ARG A 54 -4.80 -23.21 23.95
C ARG A 54 -3.29 -23.28 23.83
N GLU A 55 -2.76 -24.39 23.33
CA GLU A 55 -1.31 -24.62 23.22
C GLU A 55 -1.00 -25.51 22.00
N MET A 56 0.06 -25.15 21.29
CA MET A 56 0.72 -25.99 20.29
C MET A 56 2.21 -26.11 20.63
N SER A 57 2.80 -27.29 20.48
CA SER A 57 4.22 -27.52 20.79
C SER A 57 4.84 -28.61 19.92
N GLY A 58 6.17 -28.72 19.96
CA GLY A 58 6.93 -29.74 19.25
C GLY A 58 7.28 -29.35 17.81
N GLY A 59 7.61 -28.08 17.59
CA GLY A 59 7.92 -27.54 16.25
C GLY A 59 6.65 -27.17 15.49
N VAL A 60 6.05 -26.05 15.89
CA VAL A 60 4.83 -25.50 15.32
C VAL A 60 5.16 -24.76 14.01
N SER A 61 4.44 -25.08 12.94
CA SER A 61 4.44 -24.35 11.67
C SER A 61 2.99 -24.14 11.25
N ILE A 62 2.60 -22.88 11.21
CA ILE A 62 1.27 -22.45 10.78
C ILE A 62 1.39 -21.42 9.66
N VAL A 63 0.31 -21.25 8.93
CA VAL A 63 0.17 -20.21 7.93
C VAL A 63 -1.14 -19.48 8.20
N LEU A 64 -1.07 -18.17 8.42
CA LEU A 64 -2.25 -17.34 8.46
C LEU A 64 -2.71 -17.02 7.04
N LEU A 65 -4.01 -17.17 6.80
CA LEU A 65 -4.64 -17.00 5.49
C LEU A 65 -5.56 -15.78 5.51
N SER A 66 -5.39 -14.91 4.51
CA SER A 66 -6.28 -13.78 4.27
C SER A 66 -7.45 -14.19 3.37
N GLN A 67 -8.61 -13.55 3.56
CA GLN A 67 -9.73 -13.65 2.62
C GLN A 67 -9.69 -12.52 1.56
N GLU A 68 -8.79 -11.55 1.72
CA GLU A 68 -8.65 -10.45 0.78
C GLU A 68 -7.90 -10.90 -0.49
N PRO A 69 -8.40 -10.57 -1.69
CA PRO A 69 -7.69 -10.85 -2.93
C PRO A 69 -6.32 -10.17 -2.95
N ASN A 70 -5.28 -10.93 -3.25
CA ASN A 70 -3.87 -10.50 -3.37
C ASN A 70 -3.09 -10.29 -2.06
N THR A 71 -3.69 -10.49 -0.88
CA THR A 71 -2.90 -10.50 0.37
C THR A 71 -2.13 -11.82 0.48
N PRO A 72 -0.79 -11.80 0.56
CA PRO A 72 0.01 -13.01 0.69
C PRO A 72 -0.28 -13.74 2.01
N ASN A 73 -0.17 -15.07 1.98
CA ASN A 73 -0.21 -15.87 3.19
C ASN A 73 0.97 -15.52 4.11
N MET A 74 0.76 -15.62 5.43
CA MET A 74 1.80 -15.31 6.42
C MET A 74 2.22 -16.57 7.18
N PRO A 75 3.35 -17.20 6.79
CA PRO A 75 3.95 -18.30 7.54
C PRO A 75 4.47 -17.83 8.90
N ILE A 76 4.19 -18.62 9.94
CA ILE A 76 4.69 -18.42 11.30
C ILE A 76 5.20 -19.75 11.84
N LYS A 77 6.39 -19.74 12.46
CA LYS A 77 6.99 -20.92 13.09
C LYS A 77 7.48 -20.59 14.49
N ALA A 78 7.40 -21.56 15.38
CA ALA A 78 7.97 -21.52 16.72
C ALA A 78 8.06 -22.94 17.30
N ASP A 79 8.84 -23.17 18.35
CA ASP A 79 8.87 -24.46 19.05
C ASP A 79 7.59 -24.69 19.86
N LYS A 80 7.03 -23.59 20.41
CA LYS A 80 5.79 -23.56 21.19
C LYS A 80 4.96 -22.30 20.88
N MET A 81 3.64 -22.44 20.83
CA MET A 81 2.68 -21.33 20.77
C MET A 81 1.58 -21.51 21.81
N THR A 82 1.22 -20.46 22.53
CA THR A 82 0.07 -20.43 23.45
C THR A 82 -0.91 -19.34 23.07
N PHE A 83 -2.18 -19.62 23.25
CA PHE A 83 -3.28 -18.77 22.81
C PHE A 83 -4.19 -18.46 23.99
N GLU A 84 -4.40 -17.17 24.25
CA GLU A 84 -5.34 -16.67 25.25
C GLU A 84 -6.61 -16.24 24.53
N TRP A 85 -7.77 -16.68 25.02
CA TRP A 85 -9.08 -16.41 24.43
C TRP A 85 -9.96 -15.68 25.44
N GLU A 86 -10.87 -14.85 24.94
CA GLU A 86 -11.94 -14.23 25.73
C GLU A 86 -13.29 -14.76 25.28
N GLU A 87 -14.23 -14.80 26.23
CA GLU A 87 -15.59 -15.26 25.97
C GLU A 87 -16.26 -14.39 24.88
N GLY A 88 -16.94 -15.05 23.94
CA GLY A 88 -17.62 -14.38 22.82
C GLY A 88 -16.71 -13.92 21.67
N ARG A 89 -15.40 -14.17 21.71
CA ARG A 89 -14.49 -13.85 20.58
C ARG A 89 -14.18 -15.07 19.72
N ASN A 90 -14.17 -14.85 18.41
CA ASN A 90 -13.79 -15.86 17.42
C ASN A 90 -12.28 -15.86 17.10
N SER A 91 -11.50 -15.01 17.78
CA SER A 91 -10.05 -14.90 17.66
C SER A 91 -9.40 -14.82 19.04
N PRO A 92 -8.15 -15.30 19.19
CA PRO A 92 -7.40 -15.14 20.42
C PRO A 92 -7.12 -13.65 20.68
N VAL A 93 -7.04 -13.27 21.95
CA VAL A 93 -6.63 -11.92 22.36
C VAL A 93 -5.12 -11.78 22.46
N LEU A 94 -4.43 -12.90 22.70
CA LEU A 94 -2.98 -12.95 22.81
C LEU A 94 -2.44 -14.26 22.23
N ILE A 95 -1.38 -14.16 21.45
CA ILE A 95 -0.57 -15.31 21.05
C ILE A 95 0.84 -15.11 21.58
N ARG A 96 1.36 -16.09 22.31
CA ARG A 96 2.77 -16.10 22.73
C ARG A 96 3.49 -17.21 21.97
N MET A 97 4.64 -16.89 21.42
CA MET A 97 5.47 -17.77 20.61
C MET A 97 6.84 -17.88 21.29
N GLU A 98 7.36 -19.09 21.41
CA GLU A 98 8.62 -19.36 22.09
C GLU A 98 9.45 -20.38 21.31
N GLY A 99 10.76 -20.12 21.23
CA GLY A 99 11.76 -20.95 20.57
C GLY A 99 11.72 -20.79 19.05
N LYS A 100 12.83 -20.36 18.46
CA LYS A 100 13.02 -20.24 17.00
C LYS A 100 11.84 -19.59 16.29
N VAL A 101 11.37 -18.48 16.86
CA VAL A 101 10.25 -17.72 16.28
C VAL A 101 10.68 -17.22 14.90
N TYR A 102 9.84 -17.48 13.92
CA TYR A 102 9.98 -17.01 12.55
C TYR A 102 8.63 -16.50 12.07
N LEU A 103 8.63 -15.32 11.44
CA LEU A 103 7.46 -14.74 10.81
C LEU A 103 7.87 -14.16 9.45
N GLU A 104 7.11 -14.45 8.41
CA GLU A 104 7.33 -13.92 7.07
C GLU A 104 6.14 -13.07 6.62
N HIS A 105 6.35 -11.76 6.57
CA HIS A 105 5.39 -10.76 6.14
C HIS A 105 5.83 -10.17 4.78
N PRO A 106 4.92 -9.64 3.94
CA PRO A 106 5.29 -8.97 2.69
C PRO A 106 6.35 -7.86 2.85
N GLU A 107 6.34 -7.17 3.99
CA GLU A 107 7.31 -6.10 4.29
C GLU A 107 8.64 -6.62 4.85
N GLY A 108 8.75 -7.89 5.24
CA GLY A 108 9.99 -8.42 5.79
C GLY A 108 9.87 -9.75 6.55
N LYS A 109 11.03 -10.32 6.84
CA LYS A 109 11.20 -11.56 7.59
C LYS A 109 11.70 -11.23 8.99
N LEU A 110 11.12 -11.88 9.99
CA LEU A 110 11.46 -11.69 11.38
C LEU A 110 11.86 -13.02 12.00
N THR A 111 12.93 -12.96 12.78
CA THR A 111 13.36 -14.08 13.64
C THR A 111 13.58 -13.58 15.06
N ALA A 112 13.27 -14.43 16.05
CA ALA A 112 13.48 -14.12 17.47
C ALA A 112 13.46 -15.41 18.32
N GLU A 113 13.84 -15.32 19.59
CA GLU A 113 13.59 -16.42 20.54
C GLU A 113 12.14 -16.42 21.04
N LYS A 114 11.53 -15.23 21.17
CA LYS A 114 10.16 -15.08 21.66
C LYS A 114 9.41 -14.01 20.89
N ALA A 115 8.10 -14.19 20.76
CA ALA A 115 7.20 -13.14 20.32
C ALA A 115 5.90 -13.16 21.12
N VAL A 116 5.36 -11.98 21.40
CA VAL A 116 4.04 -11.80 22.01
C VAL A 116 3.22 -10.91 21.10
N TRP A 117 2.10 -11.44 20.63
CA TRP A 117 1.17 -10.73 19.79
C TRP A 117 -0.12 -10.44 20.57
N ASP A 118 -0.34 -9.15 20.84
CA ASP A 118 -1.55 -8.61 21.46
C ASP A 118 -2.52 -8.10 20.40
N PHE A 119 -3.62 -8.83 20.21
CA PHE A 119 -4.67 -8.51 19.23
C PHE A 119 -5.57 -7.36 19.67
N LYS A 120 -5.58 -7.01 20.97
CA LYS A 120 -6.32 -5.84 21.46
C LYS A 120 -5.56 -4.56 21.16
N LYS A 121 -4.23 -4.61 21.29
CA LYS A 121 -3.35 -3.48 21.02
C LYS A 121 -2.93 -3.40 19.56
N GLU A 122 -3.08 -4.50 18.81
CA GLU A 122 -2.53 -4.66 17.46
C GLU A 122 -1.01 -4.47 17.45
N ILE A 123 -0.35 -5.07 18.44
CA ILE A 123 1.11 -4.99 18.62
C ILE A 123 1.71 -6.40 18.63
N VAL A 124 2.84 -6.56 17.96
CA VAL A 124 3.71 -7.73 18.10
C VAL A 124 5.05 -7.31 18.66
N GLU A 125 5.44 -7.90 19.78
CA GLU A 125 6.72 -7.69 20.44
C GLU A 125 7.60 -8.92 20.25
N PHE A 126 8.80 -8.73 19.69
CA PHE A 126 9.82 -9.76 19.51
C PHE A 126 10.98 -9.52 20.47
N THR A 127 11.45 -10.57 21.14
CA THR A 127 12.55 -10.50 22.13
C THR A 127 13.47 -11.72 22.05
N GLY A 128 14.65 -11.61 22.66
CA GLY A 128 15.70 -12.63 22.61
C GLY A 128 16.35 -12.67 21.24
N ASN A 129 17.22 -11.68 21.00
CA ASN A 129 17.96 -11.49 19.75
C ASN A 129 17.08 -11.36 18.50
N PRO A 130 16.03 -10.51 18.52
CA PRO A 130 15.20 -10.30 17.34
C PRO A 130 16.01 -9.71 16.17
N MET A 131 15.74 -10.22 14.98
CA MET A 131 16.30 -9.74 13.72
C MET A 131 15.20 -9.57 12.68
N LEU A 132 15.16 -8.41 12.03
CA LEU A 132 14.27 -8.04 10.95
C LEU A 132 15.09 -7.82 9.67
N ASP A 133 14.72 -8.55 8.63
CA ASP A 133 15.22 -8.36 7.27
C ASP A 133 14.08 -7.87 6.37
N SER A 134 14.25 -6.71 5.76
CA SER A 134 13.28 -6.13 4.83
C SER A 134 13.97 -5.67 3.54
N PRO A 135 13.20 -5.45 2.44
CA PRO A 135 13.74 -4.83 1.24
C PRO A 135 14.30 -3.41 1.48
N LYS A 136 13.81 -2.72 2.52
CA LYS A 136 14.16 -1.32 2.84
C LYS A 136 15.35 -1.20 3.81
N ALA A 137 15.60 -2.23 4.60
CA ALA A 137 16.67 -2.31 5.58
C ALA A 137 17.00 -3.78 5.90
N GLN A 138 18.28 -4.13 5.86
CA GLN A 138 18.76 -5.51 6.09
C GLN A 138 19.49 -5.61 7.43
N GLY A 139 19.32 -6.76 8.09
CA GLY A 139 20.06 -7.09 9.31
C GLY A 139 19.71 -6.19 10.50
N LEU A 140 18.48 -5.67 10.58
CA LEU A 140 18.06 -4.87 11.73
C LEU A 140 17.94 -5.78 12.96
N LYS A 141 18.81 -5.58 13.94
CA LYS A 141 18.88 -6.35 15.19
C LYS A 141 18.67 -5.43 16.39
N GLY A 142 18.16 -5.99 17.47
CA GLY A 142 18.03 -5.26 18.74
C GLY A 142 17.86 -6.22 19.90
N SER A 143 17.68 -5.67 21.11
CA SER A 143 17.23 -6.47 22.26
C SER A 143 15.73 -6.76 22.20
N LYS A 144 14.98 -5.87 21.56
CA LYS A 144 13.52 -5.93 21.41
C LYS A 144 13.11 -5.20 20.13
N ILE A 145 12.18 -5.78 19.38
CA ILE A 145 11.51 -5.15 18.23
C ILE A 145 10.01 -5.14 18.51
N VAL A 146 9.39 -3.97 18.49
CA VAL A 146 7.95 -3.81 18.63
C VAL A 146 7.38 -3.31 17.32
N MET A 147 6.40 -4.02 16.79
CA MET A 147 5.62 -3.61 15.62
C MET A 147 4.23 -3.22 16.08
N ASP A 148 3.87 -1.96 15.87
CA ASP A 148 2.53 -1.44 16.09
C ASP A 148 1.81 -1.33 14.76
N PHE A 149 0.89 -2.26 14.52
CA PHE A 149 0.15 -2.38 13.26
C PHE A 149 -0.93 -1.29 13.15
N LYS A 150 -1.44 -0.80 14.28
CA LYS A 150 -2.43 0.25 14.34
C LYS A 150 -1.82 1.60 13.95
N ASN A 151 -0.66 1.91 14.50
CA ASN A 151 0.05 3.17 14.28
C ASN A 151 1.06 3.09 13.13
N ASN A 152 1.27 1.88 12.58
CA ASN A 152 2.24 1.62 11.52
C ASN A 152 3.67 2.03 11.91
N THR A 153 4.07 1.74 13.15
CA THR A 153 5.40 2.08 13.68
C THR A 153 6.20 0.85 14.04
N ILE A 154 7.52 1.00 14.01
CA ILE A 154 8.48 0.02 14.50
C ILE A 154 9.41 0.66 15.51
N ASP A 155 9.48 0.09 16.70
CA ASP A 155 10.41 0.50 17.74
C ASP A 155 11.43 -0.60 17.97
N ILE A 156 12.72 -0.25 17.90
CA ILE A 156 13.82 -1.20 18.09
C ILE A 156 14.70 -0.71 19.24
N GLU A 157 14.76 -1.47 20.32
CA GLU A 157 15.66 -1.18 21.44
C GLU A 157 17.06 -1.72 21.16
N ASN A 158 18.09 -0.93 21.48
CA ASN A 158 19.50 -1.27 21.29
C ASN A 158 19.83 -1.69 19.84
N LEU A 159 19.38 -0.87 18.89
CA LEU A 159 19.51 -1.12 17.46
C LEU A 159 20.97 -1.35 17.03
N GLN A 160 21.19 -2.46 16.34
CA GLN A 160 22.38 -2.75 15.55
C GLN A 160 21.90 -3.09 14.14
N ALA A 161 22.55 -2.54 13.12
CA ALA A 161 22.16 -2.79 11.73
C ALA A 161 23.39 -2.87 10.85
N ASP A 162 23.36 -3.80 9.90
CA ASP A 162 24.44 -3.94 8.92
C ASP A 162 24.41 -2.75 7.94
N MET A 163 23.21 -2.31 7.54
CA MET A 163 23.01 -1.15 6.67
C MET A 163 21.66 -0.48 6.93
N ILE A 164 21.69 0.80 7.30
CA ILE A 164 20.51 1.67 7.31
C ILE A 164 20.75 2.76 6.27
N PRO A 165 20.02 2.79 5.15
CA PRO A 165 20.16 3.88 4.20
C PRO A 165 19.72 5.19 4.87
N LEU A 166 20.68 6.10 5.10
CA LEU A 166 20.43 7.44 5.64
C LEU A 166 19.70 8.34 4.63
N GLN A 167 19.77 7.96 3.36
CA GLN A 167 18.95 8.48 2.28
C GLN A 167 18.08 7.34 1.79
N VAL A 168 16.78 7.42 2.09
CA VAL A 168 15.81 6.79 1.18
C VAL A 168 16.05 7.48 -0.17
N GLU A 169 16.38 6.73 -1.23
CA GLU A 169 16.46 7.30 -2.58
C GLU A 169 15.17 8.09 -2.85
N GLY A 170 15.28 9.42 -2.88
CA GLY A 170 14.14 10.34 -2.76
C GLY A 170 14.24 11.42 -1.67
N GLY A 171 15.40 11.55 -1.00
CA GLY A 171 15.71 12.55 0.01
C GLY A 171 15.15 13.95 -0.22
N GLY A 172 14.00 14.18 0.40
CA GLY A 172 13.43 15.48 0.74
C GLY A 172 12.70 15.26 2.06
N SER A 173 13.33 15.74 3.13
CA SER A 173 12.89 15.75 4.52
C SER A 173 11.38 15.91 4.72
N GLU A 174 10.75 14.88 5.30
CA GLU A 174 9.70 14.95 6.34
C GLU A 174 9.30 13.51 6.73
N GLY A 175 9.76 13.06 7.89
CA GLY A 175 9.43 11.75 8.49
C GLY A 175 8.04 11.73 9.12
N GLY A 176 7.02 12.09 8.33
CA GLY A 176 5.63 11.78 8.62
C GLY A 176 5.24 10.52 7.85
N VAL A 177 4.65 9.56 8.52
CA VAL A 177 4.03 8.39 7.90
C VAL A 177 2.88 8.89 7.00
N GLU A 178 3.13 9.07 5.70
CA GLU A 178 2.18 9.56 4.68
C GLU A 178 1.15 8.49 4.25
N THR A 179 0.64 7.68 5.19
CA THR A 179 -0.44 6.73 4.91
C THR A 179 -1.76 7.50 4.80
N GLY A 180 -2.14 7.89 3.57
CA GLY A 180 -3.39 8.61 3.28
C GLY A 180 -3.33 9.52 2.05
N LEU A 181 -2.15 9.79 1.51
CA LEU A 181 -2.01 10.62 0.31
C LEU A 181 -2.42 9.83 -0.95
N PRO A 182 -3.21 10.41 -1.87
CA PRO A 182 -3.67 9.75 -3.10
C PRO A 182 -2.55 9.67 -4.15
N LEU A 183 -1.44 8.99 -3.82
CA LEU A 183 -0.31 8.77 -4.71
C LEU A 183 -0.66 7.75 -5.81
N LEU A 184 0.06 7.83 -6.93
CA LEU A 184 -0.09 6.90 -8.04
C LEU A 184 0.41 5.51 -7.64
N THR A 185 -0.42 4.49 -7.85
CA THR A 185 -0.04 3.08 -7.69
C THR A 185 0.05 2.37 -9.04
N GLU A 186 0.54 1.12 -9.05
CA GLU A 186 0.62 0.37 -10.30
C GLU A 186 -0.78 0.08 -10.89
N SER A 187 -1.75 -0.19 -10.03
CA SER A 187 -3.13 -0.50 -10.39
C SER A 187 -3.92 0.68 -10.95
N ASP A 188 -3.43 1.90 -10.73
CA ASP A 188 -4.05 3.12 -11.23
C ASP A 188 -3.84 3.33 -12.73
N VAL A 189 -2.84 2.66 -13.31
CA VAL A 189 -2.54 2.75 -14.72
C VAL A 189 -3.20 1.58 -15.44
N SER A 190 -4.25 1.85 -16.22
CA SER A 190 -5.04 0.83 -16.93
C SER A 190 -4.30 0.25 -18.13
N ASP A 191 -3.53 1.07 -18.83
CA ASP A 191 -2.69 0.69 -19.96
C ASP A 191 -1.29 1.30 -19.80
N TRP A 192 -0.36 0.50 -19.30
CA TRP A 192 1.02 0.91 -19.09
C TRP A 192 1.74 1.29 -20.38
N ASN A 193 1.49 0.56 -21.46
CA ASN A 193 2.16 0.83 -22.73
C ASN A 193 1.60 2.12 -23.36
N GLY A 194 0.28 2.30 -23.30
CA GLY A 194 -0.40 3.53 -23.70
C GLY A 194 0.09 4.74 -22.89
N PHE A 195 0.21 4.60 -21.57
CA PHE A 195 0.72 5.67 -20.71
C PHE A 195 2.14 6.09 -21.07
N ILE A 196 3.06 5.12 -21.25
CA ILE A 196 4.44 5.42 -21.65
C ILE A 196 4.49 6.07 -23.04
N ALA A 197 3.71 5.56 -24.00
CA ALA A 197 3.67 6.10 -25.34
C ALA A 197 3.12 7.53 -25.38
N GLU A 198 2.04 7.81 -24.66
CA GLU A 198 1.43 9.13 -24.60
C GLU A 198 2.32 10.13 -23.84
N LEU A 199 2.94 9.72 -22.73
CA LEU A 199 3.88 10.56 -21.98
C LEU A 199 5.10 10.94 -22.84
N LYS A 200 5.64 9.99 -23.63
CA LYS A 200 6.72 10.28 -24.60
C LYS A 200 6.29 11.22 -25.70
N LYS A 201 5.14 10.96 -26.31
CA LYS A 201 4.56 11.79 -27.37
C LYS A 201 4.39 13.23 -26.89
N GLN A 202 3.77 13.43 -25.72
CA GLN A 202 3.66 14.75 -25.11
C GLN A 202 5.05 15.36 -24.81
N GLY A 203 6.00 14.55 -24.31
CA GLY A 203 7.37 14.96 -24.03
C GLY A 203 8.19 15.46 -25.23
N GLN A 204 7.84 14.99 -26.42
CA GLN A 204 8.47 15.34 -27.70
C GLN A 204 7.68 16.40 -28.49
N ASP A 205 6.53 16.84 -27.98
CA ASP A 205 5.73 17.86 -28.64
C ASP A 205 6.46 19.20 -28.71
N ASN A 206 6.16 20.00 -29.73
CA ASN A 206 6.71 21.35 -29.89
C ASN A 206 6.07 22.32 -28.88
N GLU A 207 4.79 22.16 -28.60
CA GLU A 207 4.08 22.99 -27.62
C GLU A 207 4.40 22.57 -26.18
N MET A 208 4.07 23.42 -25.21
CA MET A 208 4.15 23.06 -23.80
C MET A 208 2.92 22.20 -23.44
N THR A 209 3.13 20.90 -23.23
CA THR A 209 2.10 19.93 -22.84
C THR A 209 2.30 19.49 -21.38
N PRO A 210 1.28 18.89 -20.73
CA PRO A 210 1.44 18.33 -19.38
C PRO A 210 2.61 17.35 -19.30
N GLY A 211 2.69 16.38 -20.21
CA GLY A 211 3.75 15.38 -20.24
C GLY A 211 5.14 16.00 -20.46
N LYS A 212 5.27 17.01 -21.33
CA LYS A 212 6.53 17.75 -21.51
C LYS A 212 6.95 18.49 -20.26
N TYR A 213 6.02 19.16 -19.60
CA TYR A 213 6.29 19.84 -18.35
C TYR A 213 6.71 18.86 -17.26
N LEU A 214 5.99 17.75 -17.08
CA LEU A 214 6.34 16.71 -16.10
C LEU A 214 7.73 16.13 -16.36
N LEU A 215 8.04 15.75 -17.60
CA LEU A 215 9.36 15.22 -17.96
C LEU A 215 10.47 16.25 -17.80
N SER A 216 10.19 17.56 -17.88
CA SER A 216 11.18 18.60 -17.59
C SER A 216 11.61 18.65 -16.12
N LYS A 217 10.80 18.07 -15.23
CA LYS A 217 11.07 17.96 -13.78
C LYS A 217 11.77 16.65 -13.41
N PHE A 218 11.99 15.77 -14.38
CA PHE A 218 12.83 14.59 -14.19
C PHE A 218 14.28 15.03 -14.22
N ASP A 219 15.14 14.30 -13.50
CA ASP A 219 16.57 14.59 -13.50
C ASP A 219 17.11 14.38 -14.94
N GLY A 220 18.05 15.21 -15.41
CA GLY A 220 18.37 15.32 -16.85
C GLY A 220 18.76 14.01 -17.54
N ASP A 221 19.45 13.12 -16.82
CA ASP A 221 19.78 11.76 -17.28
C ASP A 221 18.52 10.88 -17.36
N ALA A 222 17.66 10.92 -16.35
CA ALA A 222 16.42 10.15 -16.30
C ALA A 222 15.43 10.56 -17.42
N ARG A 223 15.31 11.87 -17.72
CA ARG A 223 14.49 12.36 -18.83
C ARG A 223 14.99 11.81 -20.17
N SER A 224 16.30 11.92 -20.41
CA SER A 224 16.91 11.51 -21.68
C SER A 224 16.77 10.00 -21.88
N GLN A 225 17.07 9.23 -20.84
CA GLN A 225 16.88 7.77 -20.82
C GLN A 225 15.42 7.38 -21.06
N PHE A 226 14.46 8.06 -20.42
CA PHE A 226 13.05 7.77 -20.63
C PHE A 226 12.62 8.01 -22.08
N LEU A 227 13.05 9.13 -22.69
CA LEU A 227 12.69 9.47 -24.06
C LEU A 227 13.36 8.55 -25.11
N SER A 228 14.59 8.11 -24.87
CA SER A 228 15.34 7.27 -25.81
C SER A 228 15.11 5.77 -25.64
N ALA A 229 14.76 5.30 -24.44
CA ALA A 229 14.63 3.87 -24.16
C ALA A 229 13.44 3.25 -24.90
N PRO A 230 13.52 2.01 -25.38
CA PRO A 230 12.37 1.24 -25.86
C PRO A 230 11.27 1.09 -24.79
N ASN A 231 9.99 1.05 -25.21
CA ASN A 231 8.86 0.97 -24.26
C ASN A 231 8.92 -0.29 -23.40
N ASP A 232 9.36 -1.43 -23.94
CA ASP A 232 9.50 -2.71 -23.22
C ASP A 232 10.52 -2.62 -22.08
N LEU A 233 11.58 -1.82 -22.24
CA LEU A 233 12.55 -1.60 -21.18
C LEU A 233 11.94 -0.74 -20.05
N ILE A 234 11.16 0.28 -20.40
CA ILE A 234 10.46 1.14 -19.43
C ILE A 234 9.38 0.33 -18.69
N LEU A 235 8.66 -0.56 -19.39
CA LEU A 235 7.66 -1.45 -18.79
C LEU A 235 8.27 -2.35 -17.71
N LYS A 236 9.48 -2.88 -17.94
CA LYS A 236 10.24 -3.65 -16.93
C LYS A 236 10.65 -2.82 -15.71
N ARG A 237 10.67 -1.48 -15.85
CA ARG A 237 11.04 -0.50 -14.82
C ARG A 237 9.88 0.43 -14.43
N LYS A 238 8.63 -0.02 -14.59
CA LYS A 238 7.43 0.77 -14.25
C LYS A 238 7.45 1.35 -12.83
N GLN A 239 8.03 0.62 -11.88
CA GLN A 239 8.16 1.06 -10.49
C GLN A 239 9.04 2.32 -10.36
N ASP A 240 10.08 2.47 -11.18
CA ASP A 240 10.93 3.67 -11.17
C ASP A 240 10.19 4.88 -11.74
N LEU A 241 9.34 4.66 -12.76
CA LEU A 241 8.48 5.71 -13.31
C LEU A 241 7.42 6.16 -12.29
N ILE A 242 6.77 5.23 -11.60
CA ILE A 242 5.81 5.52 -10.52
C ILE A 242 6.48 6.36 -9.43
N LYS A 243 7.68 5.96 -8.98
CA LYS A 243 8.44 6.70 -7.96
C LYS A 243 8.71 8.14 -8.40
N GLN A 244 9.15 8.34 -9.64
CA GLN A 244 9.43 9.67 -10.19
C GLN A 244 8.16 10.53 -10.23
N ILE A 245 7.04 9.98 -10.70
CA ILE A 245 5.77 10.72 -10.74
C ILE A 245 5.29 11.05 -9.32
N ASN A 246 5.35 10.10 -8.39
CA ASN A 246 4.97 10.33 -6.99
C ASN A 246 5.85 11.37 -6.29
N ARG A 247 7.12 11.51 -6.68
CA ARG A 247 7.98 12.61 -6.23
C ARG A 247 7.42 13.96 -6.69
N LEU A 248 6.96 14.04 -7.94
CA LEU A 248 6.37 15.25 -8.51
C LEU A 248 4.99 15.57 -7.92
N LEU A 249 4.15 14.56 -7.66
CA LEU A 249 2.81 14.76 -7.09
C LEU A 249 2.83 15.48 -5.74
N ARG A 250 3.95 15.43 -5.01
CA ARG A 250 4.12 16.13 -3.73
C ARG A 250 4.55 17.59 -3.88
N LYS A 251 4.96 18.02 -5.07
CA LYS A 251 5.54 19.34 -5.26
C LYS A 251 4.47 20.38 -5.62
N PRO A 252 4.52 21.60 -5.06
CA PRO A 252 3.58 22.67 -5.39
C PRO A 252 3.73 23.17 -6.83
N ASP A 253 4.88 22.93 -7.47
CA ASP A 253 5.17 23.35 -8.84
C ASP A 253 4.79 22.31 -9.90
N PHE A 254 3.98 21.30 -9.54
CA PHE A 254 3.46 20.30 -10.49
C PHE A 254 2.55 20.90 -11.56
N TYR A 255 1.78 21.93 -11.22
CA TYR A 255 0.88 22.59 -12.15
C TYR A 255 1.60 23.70 -12.93
N ASN A 256 1.43 23.70 -14.25
CA ASN A 256 1.82 24.80 -15.11
C ASN A 256 0.63 25.24 -15.97
N LYS A 257 0.28 26.52 -15.90
CA LYS A 257 -0.91 27.07 -16.57
C LYS A 257 -0.86 26.93 -18.09
N GLU A 258 0.31 27.08 -18.69
CA GLU A 258 0.49 26.93 -20.15
C GLU A 258 0.34 25.46 -20.55
N ALA A 259 0.98 24.54 -19.82
CA ALA A 259 0.92 23.11 -20.06
C ALA A 259 -0.50 22.53 -19.96
N TRP A 260 -1.32 23.03 -19.02
CA TRP A 260 -2.71 22.59 -18.84
C TRP A 260 -3.74 23.49 -19.55
N ALA A 261 -3.33 24.44 -20.38
CA ALA A 261 -4.25 25.41 -21.00
C ALA A 261 -5.32 24.77 -21.91
N LYS A 262 -4.98 23.63 -22.53
CA LYS A 262 -5.89 22.88 -23.43
C LYS A 262 -6.61 21.72 -22.72
N ILE A 263 -6.42 21.56 -21.42
CA ILE A 263 -6.99 20.46 -20.63
C ILE A 263 -8.21 20.96 -19.84
N THR A 264 -9.33 20.28 -20.00
CA THR A 264 -10.53 20.56 -19.21
C THR A 264 -10.35 20.06 -17.78
N LEU A 265 -10.26 20.99 -16.83
CA LEU A 265 -10.13 20.67 -15.41
C LEU A 265 -11.51 20.46 -14.75
N PRO A 266 -11.66 19.45 -13.88
CA PRO A 266 -12.88 19.28 -13.08
C PRO A 266 -13.00 20.41 -12.05
N GLU A 267 -14.21 20.65 -11.58
CA GLU A 267 -14.49 21.77 -10.66
C GLU A 267 -13.68 21.67 -9.37
N THR A 268 -13.54 20.45 -8.83
CA THR A 268 -12.70 20.16 -7.66
C THR A 268 -11.24 20.58 -7.83
N ALA A 269 -10.66 20.42 -9.02
CA ALA A 269 -9.29 20.87 -9.30
C ALA A 269 -9.21 22.40 -9.39
N LYS A 270 -10.24 23.06 -9.93
CA LYS A 270 -10.29 24.53 -9.98
C LYS A 270 -10.44 25.14 -8.59
N GLU A 271 -11.29 24.56 -7.74
CA GLU A 271 -11.47 24.99 -6.35
C GLU A 271 -10.14 24.91 -5.57
N LEU A 272 -9.41 23.80 -5.71
CA LEU A 272 -8.09 23.63 -5.08
C LEU A 272 -7.06 24.62 -5.62
N LEU A 273 -7.05 24.89 -6.93
CA LEU A 273 -6.16 25.92 -7.51
C LEU A 273 -6.48 27.34 -7.01
N GLN A 274 -7.74 27.64 -6.70
CA GLN A 274 -8.16 28.97 -6.22
C GLN A 274 -7.92 29.17 -4.71
N LYS A 275 -7.83 28.08 -3.94
CA LYS A 275 -7.64 28.12 -2.48
C LYS A 275 -6.28 28.74 -2.07
N GLY A 276 -5.30 28.76 -2.97
CA GLY A 276 -3.99 29.39 -2.77
C GLY A 276 -3.06 28.54 -1.91
N THR A 277 -3.29 28.49 -0.60
CA THR A 277 -2.48 27.66 0.31
C THR A 277 -3.16 26.31 0.53
N LEU A 278 -2.52 25.24 0.07
CA LEU A 278 -2.99 23.86 0.20
C LEU A 278 -2.24 23.14 1.31
N THR A 279 -2.92 22.23 2.01
CA THR A 279 -2.22 21.23 2.84
C THR A 279 -1.44 20.24 1.96
N ALA A 280 -0.52 19.48 2.53
CA ALA A 280 0.21 18.45 1.80
C ALA A 280 -0.74 17.43 1.12
N GLU A 281 -1.82 17.05 1.81
CA GLU A 281 -2.86 16.17 1.27
C GLU A 281 -3.63 16.78 0.10
N GLU A 282 -4.07 18.03 0.26
CA GLU A 282 -4.77 18.76 -0.78
C GLU A 282 -3.88 19.00 -2.00
N GLN A 283 -2.58 19.23 -1.79
CA GLN A 283 -1.60 19.39 -2.86
C GLN A 283 -1.44 18.10 -3.67
N VAL A 284 -1.27 16.96 -3.00
CA VAL A 284 -1.17 15.66 -3.69
C VAL A 284 -2.48 15.34 -4.41
N ARG A 285 -3.62 15.60 -3.78
CA ARG A 285 -4.94 15.40 -4.40
C ARG A 285 -5.14 16.24 -5.65
N LEU A 286 -4.80 17.53 -5.60
CA LEU A 286 -4.82 18.42 -6.77
C LEU A 286 -3.93 17.87 -7.89
N ASN A 287 -2.67 17.54 -7.56
CA ASN A 287 -1.71 17.06 -8.53
C ASN A 287 -2.13 15.73 -9.16
N ARG A 288 -2.78 14.86 -8.38
CA ARG A 288 -3.31 13.58 -8.86
C ARG A 288 -4.51 13.76 -9.80
N LEU A 289 -5.40 14.73 -9.53
CA LEU A 289 -6.46 15.14 -10.46
C LEU A 289 -5.88 15.72 -11.76
N LEU A 290 -4.86 16.58 -11.66
CA LEU A 290 -4.19 17.16 -12.83
C LEU A 290 -3.52 16.08 -13.71
N LEU A 291 -2.90 15.08 -13.08
CA LEU A 291 -2.32 13.93 -13.78
C LEU A 291 -3.41 13.12 -14.50
N GLN A 292 -4.53 12.85 -13.83
CA GLN A 292 -5.67 12.16 -14.44
C GLN A 292 -6.20 12.91 -15.65
N CYS A 293 -6.37 14.24 -15.56
CA CYS A 293 -6.84 15.05 -16.68
C CYS A 293 -5.84 15.11 -17.86
N ALA A 294 -4.54 14.99 -17.58
CA ALA A 294 -3.51 14.95 -18.61
C ALA A 294 -3.46 13.60 -19.35
N PHE A 295 -3.94 12.53 -18.73
CA PHE A 295 -3.86 11.15 -19.22
C PHE A 295 -5.16 10.36 -18.99
N PRO A 296 -6.33 10.84 -19.45
CA PRO A 296 -7.64 10.34 -19.04
C PRO A 296 -7.92 8.88 -19.46
N ASP A 297 -7.32 8.42 -20.56
CA ASP A 297 -7.57 7.07 -21.09
C ASP A 297 -6.74 5.98 -20.37
N VAL A 298 -5.67 6.38 -19.70
CA VAL A 298 -4.64 5.47 -19.17
C VAL A 298 -4.45 5.59 -17.65
N ILE A 299 -4.90 6.69 -17.04
CA ILE A 299 -4.90 6.90 -15.60
C ILE A 299 -6.33 6.81 -15.09
N LYS A 300 -6.58 5.88 -14.18
CA LYS A 300 -7.89 5.69 -13.55
C LYS A 300 -8.29 6.93 -12.73
N PRO A 301 -9.60 7.24 -12.69
CA PRO A 301 -10.14 8.24 -11.79
C PRO A 301 -9.82 7.97 -10.33
N LEU A 302 -9.61 9.05 -9.58
CA LEU A 302 -9.61 9.06 -8.12
C LEU A 302 -11.00 8.72 -7.55
#